data_AF-A0A7S0CUR3-F1
#
_entry.id   AF-A0A7S0CUR3-F1
#
_cell.length_a   1.000
_cell.length_b   1.000
_cell.length_c   1.000
_cell.angle_alpha   90.00
_cell.angle_beta   90.00
_cell.angle_gamma   90.00
#
_symmetry.space_group_name_H-M   'P 1'
#
loop_
_entity.id
_entity.type
_entity.pdbx_description
1 polymer ?
#
loop_
_entity_poly.entity_id
_entity_poly.type
_entity_poly.pdbx_seq_one_letter_code
_entity_poly.pdbx_strand_id
1 'polypeptide(L)'
;FFTRVGAMRSGHRATFAVLCLVLASAALPSAHAKSRLPLKKFDRDVLCEACGATLAELDGIITKTEKKLGRGSAIVDALESVCDNVYTFTRYAFPPPKMQKGCQAIVEALEDEIDAAFAARLSPEEGKLQVCAEACEGVDENAKASGTVVEEMFVDGKPYDGKGEAEL
;
A
#
# COMPACT_ATOMS: atom_id res chain seq x y z
N PHE A 1 28.55 16.01 57.63
CA PHE A 1 29.98 16.25 57.40
C PHE A 1 30.57 14.96 56.84
N PHE A 2 31.19 15.05 55.64
CA PHE A 2 32.26 14.22 55.04
C PHE A 2 32.43 12.76 55.50
N THR A 3 32.57 11.75 54.63
CA THR A 3 33.49 11.70 53.48
C THR A 3 33.08 10.60 52.50
N ARG A 4 33.23 10.89 51.21
CA ARG A 4 33.27 9.95 50.08
C ARG A 4 34.75 9.69 49.77
N VAL A 5 35.19 8.43 49.67
CA VAL A 5 36.42 7.98 48.98
C VAL A 5 36.11 6.53 48.57
N GLY A 6 35.96 6.12 47.30
CA GLY A 6 36.98 6.03 46.23
C GLY A 6 37.96 4.89 46.53
N ALA A 7 38.35 3.94 45.69
CA ALA A 7 38.12 3.67 44.27
C ALA A 7 38.53 2.20 43.97
N MET A 8 38.16 1.77 42.77
CA MET A 8 38.38 0.47 42.11
C MET A 8 39.84 -0.03 42.06
N ARG A 9 40.00 -1.36 41.92
CA ARG A 9 40.93 -2.05 40.99
C ARG A 9 40.61 -3.56 40.98
N SER A 10 40.06 -4.09 39.89
CA SER A 10 40.74 -4.67 38.71
C SER A 10 41.15 -6.13 38.90
N GLY A 11 40.63 -7.01 38.04
CA GLY A 11 41.02 -8.42 38.01
C GLY A 11 40.17 -9.25 37.04
N HIS A 12 40.32 -9.01 35.74
CA HIS A 12 39.85 -9.94 34.70
C HIS A 12 40.55 -11.31 34.87
N ARG A 13 39.80 -12.38 35.13
CA ARG A 13 40.16 -13.72 34.71
C ARG A 13 38.93 -14.48 34.26
N ALA A 14 38.90 -14.73 32.96
CA ALA A 14 37.94 -15.52 32.24
C ALA A 14 37.79 -16.93 32.83
N THR A 15 36.55 -17.40 32.95
CA THR A 15 36.22 -18.80 32.72
C THR A 15 34.90 -18.86 31.94
N PHE A 16 35.03 -19.44 30.75
CA PHE A 16 34.01 -19.74 29.76
C PHE A 16 33.02 -20.81 30.25
N ALA A 17 31.91 -20.95 29.50
CA ALA A 17 30.75 -21.83 29.70
C ALA A 17 29.69 -21.18 30.60
N VAL A 18 28.54 -20.76 30.08
CA VAL A 18 27.55 -21.66 29.47
C VAL A 18 26.92 -21.01 28.24
N LEU A 19 27.17 -21.65 27.10
CA LEU A 19 26.50 -21.44 25.82
C LEU A 19 25.06 -21.99 25.92
N CYS A 20 24.13 -21.20 26.43
CA CYS A 20 22.71 -21.50 26.28
C CYS A 20 22.25 -21.02 24.90
N LEU A 21 22.39 -21.93 23.92
CA LEU A 21 21.64 -21.92 22.66
C LEU A 21 20.14 -21.97 22.98
N VAL A 22 19.55 -20.82 23.30
CA VAL A 22 18.10 -20.66 23.29
C VAL A 22 17.72 -20.46 21.82
N LEU A 23 17.47 -21.62 21.19
CA LEU A 23 16.55 -21.85 20.10
C LEU A 23 16.07 -20.58 19.41
N ALA A 24 16.67 -20.32 18.25
CA ALA A 24 16.04 -19.55 17.18
C ALA A 24 14.65 -20.15 16.94
N SER A 25 13.65 -19.54 17.58
CA SER A 25 12.26 -19.69 17.21
C SER A 25 12.13 -18.89 15.92
N ALA A 26 12.57 -19.48 14.81
CA ALA A 26 12.11 -19.06 13.50
C ALA A 26 10.60 -19.26 13.52
N ALA A 27 9.88 -18.22 13.93
CA ALA A 27 8.49 -18.06 13.60
C ALA A 27 8.43 -17.99 12.07
N LEU A 28 8.26 -19.14 11.43
CA LEU A 28 7.68 -19.19 10.10
C LEU A 28 6.31 -18.51 10.26
N PRO A 29 6.04 -17.36 9.63
CA PRO A 29 4.67 -16.89 9.56
C PRO A 29 3.87 -18.00 8.86
N SER A 30 2.83 -18.45 9.54
CA SER A 30 1.92 -19.49 9.07
C SER A 30 1.33 -19.07 7.73
N ALA A 31 1.80 -19.70 6.66
CA ALA A 31 1.20 -19.63 5.33
C ALA A 31 -0.16 -20.35 5.38
N HIS A 32 -1.19 -19.65 5.85
CA HIS A 32 -2.59 -19.78 5.42
C HIS A 32 -3.43 -18.66 6.07
N ALA A 33 -2.93 -17.42 6.07
CA ALA A 33 -3.83 -16.28 6.14
C ALA A 33 -4.67 -16.32 4.85
N LYS A 34 -5.99 -16.39 4.99
CA LYS A 34 -6.89 -16.34 3.84
C LYS A 34 -6.75 -14.94 3.26
N SER A 35 -6.15 -14.85 2.07
CA SER A 35 -6.01 -13.61 1.30
C SER A 35 -7.33 -12.84 1.34
N ARG A 36 -7.26 -11.56 1.71
CA ARG A 36 -8.42 -10.67 1.73
C ARG A 36 -8.71 -10.11 0.34
N LEU A 37 -7.71 -10.15 -0.54
CA LEU A 37 -7.85 -9.69 -1.92
C LEU A 37 -8.56 -10.72 -2.82
N PRO A 38 -9.34 -10.25 -3.81
CA PRO A 38 -9.99 -11.12 -4.78
C PRO A 38 -9.04 -11.64 -5.86
N LEU A 39 -7.93 -12.28 -5.46
CA LEU A 39 -6.84 -12.76 -6.34
C LEU A 39 -7.29 -13.75 -7.44
N LYS A 40 -8.47 -14.36 -7.29
CA LYS A 40 -9.05 -15.24 -8.32
C LYS A 40 -9.80 -14.51 -9.43
N LYS A 41 -10.21 -13.25 -9.18
CA LYS A 41 -11.04 -12.45 -10.08
C LYS A 41 -10.23 -11.38 -10.81
N PHE A 42 -9.04 -11.05 -10.32
CA PHE A 42 -8.19 -10.01 -10.87
C PHE A 42 -6.81 -10.55 -11.18
N ASP A 43 -6.22 -9.97 -12.22
CA ASP A 43 -4.81 -10.13 -12.53
C ASP A 43 -3.96 -9.46 -11.42
N ARG A 44 -2.87 -10.12 -11.02
CA ARG A 44 -2.03 -9.63 -9.90
C ARG A 44 -1.29 -8.34 -10.29
N ASP A 45 -0.85 -8.20 -11.53
CA ASP A 45 -0.19 -6.99 -12.00
C ASP A 45 -1.16 -5.81 -11.93
N VAL A 46 -2.43 -6.04 -12.29
CA VAL A 46 -3.50 -5.03 -12.18
C VAL A 46 -3.78 -4.66 -10.72
N LEU A 47 -3.86 -5.63 -9.80
CA LEU A 47 -4.08 -5.32 -8.37
C LEU A 47 -2.91 -4.58 -7.75
N CYS A 48 -1.68 -4.96 -8.07
CA CYS A 48 -0.49 -4.29 -7.55
C CYS A 48 -0.42 -2.83 -8.03
N GLU A 49 -0.63 -2.60 -9.34
CA GLU A 49 -0.67 -1.26 -9.92
C GLU A 49 -1.84 -0.44 -9.33
N ALA A 50 -3.03 -1.05 -9.21
CA ALA A 50 -4.19 -0.39 -8.63
C ALA A 50 -3.96 -0.01 -7.16
N CYS A 51 -3.27 -0.83 -6.37
CA CYS A 51 -2.96 -0.51 -4.99
C CYS A 51 -2.05 0.72 -4.89
N GLY A 52 -0.95 0.74 -5.65
CA GLY A 52 -0.05 1.90 -5.70
C GLY A 52 -0.75 3.17 -6.22
N ALA A 53 -1.57 3.03 -7.26
CA ALA A 53 -2.37 4.14 -7.81
C ALA A 53 -3.34 4.71 -6.77
N THR A 54 -4.06 3.84 -6.05
CA THR A 54 -5.02 4.23 -5.02
C THR A 54 -4.36 5.03 -3.92
N LEU A 55 -3.20 4.57 -3.41
CA LEU A 55 -2.45 5.31 -2.40
C LEU A 55 -1.98 6.69 -2.89
N ALA A 56 -1.52 6.78 -4.14
CA ALA A 56 -1.10 8.06 -4.71
C ALA A 56 -2.26 9.06 -4.87
N GLU A 57 -3.44 8.59 -5.29
CA GLU A 57 -4.62 9.43 -5.43
C GLU A 57 -5.18 9.85 -4.07
N LEU A 58 -5.21 8.94 -3.09
CA LEU A 58 -5.59 9.26 -1.71
C LEU A 58 -4.71 10.35 -1.11
N ASP A 59 -3.39 10.25 -1.24
CA ASP A 59 -2.47 11.29 -0.76
C ASP A 59 -2.76 12.66 -1.39
N GLY A 60 -3.03 12.67 -2.69
CA GLY A 60 -3.41 13.87 -3.43
C GLY A 60 -4.73 14.49 -2.95
N ILE A 61 -5.73 13.68 -2.63
CA ILE A 61 -7.02 14.14 -2.08
C ILE A 61 -6.83 14.66 -0.66
N ILE A 62 -6.22 13.86 0.22
CA ILE A 62 -6.01 14.19 1.65
C ILE A 62 -5.22 15.48 1.79
N THR A 63 -4.12 15.64 1.04
CA THR A 63 -3.29 16.86 1.09
C THR A 63 -4.08 18.12 0.72
N LYS A 64 -5.04 18.01 -0.21
CA LYS A 64 -5.87 19.15 -0.63
C LYS A 64 -6.95 19.49 0.40
N THR A 65 -7.46 18.50 1.13
CA THR A 65 -8.64 18.66 1.99
C THR A 65 -8.31 18.76 3.49
N GLU A 66 -7.17 18.25 3.94
CA GLU A 66 -6.83 18.12 5.37
C GLU A 66 -6.81 19.46 6.12
N LYS A 67 -6.40 20.55 5.46
CA LYS A 67 -6.37 21.89 6.07
C LYS A 67 -7.78 22.40 6.41
N LYS A 68 -8.78 22.00 5.63
CA LYS A 68 -10.17 22.44 5.78
C LYS A 68 -10.96 21.50 6.68
N LEU A 69 -10.81 20.19 6.51
CA LEU A 69 -11.64 19.18 7.16
C LEU A 69 -11.02 18.65 8.47
N GLY A 70 -9.71 18.83 8.66
CA GLY A 70 -8.95 18.05 9.63
C GLY A 70 -8.58 16.69 9.05
N ARG A 71 -7.47 16.12 9.54
CA ARG A 71 -6.84 14.95 8.92
C ARG A 71 -7.76 13.72 8.89
N GLY A 72 -8.39 13.38 10.01
CA GLY A 72 -9.25 12.19 10.09
C GLY A 72 -10.42 12.23 9.11
N SER A 73 -11.18 13.34 9.09
CA SER A 73 -12.27 13.53 8.12
C SER A 73 -11.76 13.55 6.67
N ALA A 74 -10.59 14.14 6.41
CA ALA A 74 -10.01 14.12 5.09
C ALA A 74 -9.63 12.72 4.60
N ILE A 75 -9.20 11.82 5.50
CA ILE A 75 -8.92 10.41 5.16
C ILE A 75 -10.22 9.67 4.83
N VAL A 76 -11.24 9.79 5.69
CA VAL A 76 -12.54 9.15 5.48
C VAL A 76 -13.18 9.61 4.18
N ASP A 77 -13.29 10.92 3.95
CA ASP A 77 -13.86 11.47 2.71
C ASP A 77 -13.06 11.05 1.46
N ALA A 78 -11.73 10.88 1.59
CA ALA A 78 -10.89 10.41 0.50
C ALA A 78 -11.12 8.92 0.19
N LEU A 79 -11.21 8.06 1.21
CA LEU A 79 -11.52 6.64 1.05
C LEU A 79 -12.87 6.42 0.37
N GLU A 80 -13.89 7.21 0.73
CA GLU A 80 -15.21 7.12 0.14
C GLU A 80 -15.24 7.52 -1.35
N SER A 81 -14.39 8.45 -1.77
CA SER A 81 -14.49 9.08 -3.10
C SER A 81 -13.38 8.70 -4.09
N VAL A 82 -12.28 8.09 -3.65
CA VAL A 82 -11.10 7.85 -4.50
C VAL A 82 -11.40 6.98 -5.72
N CYS A 83 -12.33 6.03 -5.61
CA CYS A 83 -12.67 5.11 -6.70
C CYS A 83 -13.86 5.57 -7.57
N ASP A 84 -14.50 6.70 -7.28
CA ASP A 84 -15.76 7.11 -7.94
C ASP A 84 -15.55 7.56 -9.38
N ASN A 85 -14.49 8.33 -9.62
CA ASN A 85 -14.22 8.90 -10.92
C ASN A 85 -13.32 7.99 -11.76
N VAL A 86 -13.88 7.44 -12.84
CA VAL A 86 -13.17 6.57 -13.79
C VAL A 86 -11.95 7.26 -14.42
N TYR A 87 -12.01 8.59 -14.60
CA TYR A 87 -10.95 9.36 -15.25
C TYR A 87 -9.69 9.53 -14.37
N THR A 88 -9.83 9.41 -13.05
CA THR A 88 -8.71 9.45 -12.09
C THR A 88 -7.62 8.45 -12.47
N PHE A 89 -8.01 7.30 -13.02
CA PHE A 89 -7.08 6.20 -13.26
C PHE A 89 -6.52 6.14 -14.70
N THR A 90 -6.80 7.13 -15.54
CA THR A 90 -6.39 7.14 -16.97
C THR A 90 -4.87 7.25 -17.18
N ARG A 91 -4.14 7.75 -16.18
CA ARG A 91 -2.69 7.98 -16.24
C ARG A 91 -1.84 6.77 -15.85
N TYR A 92 -2.45 5.67 -15.41
CA TYR A 92 -1.76 4.49 -14.87
C TYR A 92 -1.56 3.40 -15.93
N ALA A 93 -0.77 2.38 -15.59
CA ALA A 93 -0.31 1.38 -16.56
C ALA A 93 -1.44 0.57 -17.23
N PHE A 94 -2.55 0.37 -16.52
CA PHE A 94 -3.74 -0.27 -17.07
C PHE A 94 -4.86 0.76 -17.27
N PRO A 95 -5.65 0.67 -18.36
CA PRO A 95 -6.75 1.59 -18.56
C PRO A 95 -7.92 1.30 -17.61
N PRO A 96 -8.74 2.31 -17.28
CA PRO A 96 -10.07 2.08 -16.73
C PRO A 96 -10.91 1.19 -17.68
N PRO A 97 -11.87 0.38 -17.18
CA PRO A 97 -12.32 0.27 -15.80
C PRO A 97 -11.49 -0.73 -14.98
N LYS A 98 -10.43 -1.35 -15.55
CA LYS A 98 -9.62 -2.35 -14.81
C LYS A 98 -9.01 -1.73 -13.56
N MET A 99 -8.41 -0.55 -13.69
CA MET A 99 -7.85 0.18 -12.55
C MET A 99 -8.91 0.63 -11.53
N GLN A 100 -10.06 1.12 -12.00
CA GLN A 100 -11.15 1.54 -11.10
C GLN A 100 -11.71 0.36 -10.29
N LYS A 101 -11.94 -0.79 -10.94
CA LYS A 101 -12.34 -2.02 -10.26
C LYS A 101 -11.24 -2.54 -9.31
N GLY A 102 -9.98 -2.36 -9.68
CA GLY A 102 -8.83 -2.61 -8.81
C GLY A 102 -8.86 -1.73 -7.57
N CYS A 103 -9.09 -0.42 -7.72
CA CYS A 103 -9.25 0.52 -6.61
C CYS A 103 -10.35 0.05 -5.65
N GLN A 104 -11.53 -0.26 -6.17
CA GLN A 104 -12.65 -0.76 -5.36
C GLN A 104 -12.26 -2.03 -4.59
N ALA A 105 -11.63 -3.00 -5.26
CA ALA A 105 -11.19 -4.24 -4.62
C ALA A 105 -10.11 -4.01 -3.54
N ILE A 106 -9.23 -3.03 -3.73
CA ILE A 106 -8.19 -2.67 -2.76
C ILE A 106 -8.82 -1.99 -1.55
N VAL A 107 -9.67 -0.97 -1.76
CA VAL A 107 -10.34 -0.25 -0.67
C VAL A 107 -11.22 -1.21 0.12
N GLU A 108 -12.08 -2.00 -0.52
CA GLU A 108 -12.96 -2.97 0.16
C GLU A 108 -12.20 -3.99 1.03
N ALA A 109 -10.98 -4.37 0.63
CA ALA A 109 -10.20 -5.41 1.31
C ALA A 109 -9.22 -4.88 2.35
N LEU A 110 -8.75 -3.64 2.18
CA LEU A 110 -7.61 -3.05 2.89
C LEU A 110 -7.91 -1.66 3.49
N GLU A 111 -9.18 -1.25 3.58
CA GLU A 111 -9.60 0.05 4.12
C GLU A 111 -8.92 0.39 5.44
N ASP A 112 -8.95 -0.53 6.41
CA ASP A 112 -8.36 -0.35 7.74
C ASP A 112 -6.84 -0.12 7.68
N GLU A 113 -6.13 -0.85 6.82
CA GLU A 113 -4.68 -0.69 6.65
C GLU A 113 -4.33 0.63 5.95
N ILE A 114 -5.15 1.04 4.98
CA ILE A 114 -4.99 2.30 4.27
C ILE A 114 -5.24 3.47 5.23
N ASP A 115 -6.33 3.44 6.00
CA ASP A 115 -6.64 4.45 7.03
C ASP A 115 -5.50 4.55 8.04
N ALA A 116 -5.03 3.42 8.57
CA ALA A 116 -3.92 3.38 9.52
C ALA A 116 -2.63 3.95 8.93
N ALA A 117 -2.30 3.63 7.67
CA ALA A 117 -1.12 4.15 6.98
C ALA A 117 -1.17 5.68 6.84
N PHE A 118 -2.31 6.24 6.41
CA PHE A 118 -2.48 7.69 6.30
C PHE A 118 -2.59 8.37 7.67
N ALA A 119 -3.22 7.75 8.67
CA ALA A 119 -3.24 8.26 10.04
C ALA A 119 -1.81 8.38 10.60
N ALA A 120 -0.96 7.39 10.31
CA ALA A 120 0.47 7.37 10.66
C ALA A 120 1.35 8.30 9.80
N ARG A 121 0.79 8.95 8.78
CA ARG A 121 1.49 9.84 7.84
C ARG A 121 2.58 9.15 7.01
N LEU A 122 2.36 7.89 6.65
CA LEU A 122 3.22 7.22 5.69
C LEU A 122 3.09 7.89 4.33
N SER A 123 4.22 8.00 3.61
CA SER A 123 4.17 8.40 2.20
C SER A 123 3.51 7.31 1.35
N PRO A 124 3.04 7.61 0.12
CA PRO A 124 2.50 6.60 -0.78
C PRO A 124 3.46 5.42 -1.02
N GLU A 125 4.76 5.69 -1.08
CA GLU A 125 5.80 4.68 -1.27
C GLU A 125 5.95 3.78 -0.04
N GLU A 126 5.98 4.37 1.15
CA GLU A 126 6.02 3.62 2.42
C GLU A 126 4.73 2.82 2.64
N GLY A 127 3.58 3.44 2.35
CA GLY A 127 2.28 2.80 2.37
C GLY A 127 2.21 1.62 1.40
N LYS A 128 2.76 1.75 0.19
CA LYS A 128 2.78 0.66 -0.79
C LYS A 128 3.55 -0.56 -0.26
N LEU A 129 4.69 -0.35 0.39
CA LEU A 129 5.47 -1.45 0.97
C LEU A 129 4.71 -2.21 2.07
N GLN A 130 3.88 -1.50 2.85
CA GLN A 130 3.17 -2.09 3.99
C GLN A 130 1.79 -2.65 3.62
N VAL A 131 1.01 -1.88 2.88
CA VAL A 131 -0.39 -2.16 2.54
C VAL A 131 -0.50 -3.06 1.31
N CYS A 132 0.32 -2.81 0.29
CA CYS A 132 0.18 -3.49 -1.00
C CYS A 132 0.97 -4.82 -1.10
N ALA A 133 1.58 -5.29 -0.01
CA ALA A 133 2.42 -6.49 -0.02
C ALA A 133 1.68 -7.72 -0.57
N GLU A 134 0.42 -7.93 -0.15
CA GLU A 134 -0.41 -9.04 -0.66
C GLU A 134 -0.75 -8.84 -2.15
N ALA A 135 -1.06 -7.62 -2.58
CA ALA A 135 -1.39 -7.33 -3.98
C ALA A 135 -0.18 -7.53 -4.91
N CYS A 136 1.02 -7.18 -4.44
CA CYS A 136 2.25 -7.13 -5.22
C CYS A 136 3.16 -8.37 -5.10
N GLU A 137 2.79 -9.36 -4.31
CA GLU A 137 3.61 -10.57 -4.20
C GLU A 137 3.74 -11.28 -5.57
N GLY A 138 5.00 -11.50 -5.98
CA GLY A 138 5.33 -12.16 -7.24
C GLY A 138 5.23 -11.29 -8.50
N VAL A 139 4.87 -10.02 -8.36
CA VAL A 139 4.85 -9.04 -9.46
C VAL A 139 6.25 -8.47 -9.67
N ASP A 140 6.74 -8.46 -10.91
CA ASP A 140 7.96 -7.75 -11.27
C ASP A 140 7.61 -6.30 -11.64
N GLU A 141 7.79 -5.38 -10.69
CA GLU A 141 7.50 -3.96 -10.87
C GLU A 141 8.41 -3.28 -11.92
N ASN A 142 9.50 -3.93 -12.33
CA ASN A 142 10.40 -3.44 -13.38
C ASN A 142 10.04 -3.99 -14.76
N ALA A 143 9.19 -5.02 -14.84
CA ALA A 143 8.67 -5.51 -16.10
C ALA A 143 7.60 -4.52 -16.59
N LYS A 144 7.87 -3.85 -17.71
CA LYS A 144 6.89 -2.96 -18.34
C LYS A 144 5.60 -3.74 -18.57
N ALA A 145 4.48 -3.24 -18.08
CA ALA A 145 3.15 -3.81 -18.29
C ALA A 145 2.98 -4.18 -19.77
N SER A 146 2.97 -5.48 -20.05
CA SER A 146 2.82 -5.99 -21.41
C SER A 146 1.37 -5.78 -21.79
N GLY A 147 1.11 -4.69 -22.52
CA GLY A 147 -0.21 -4.28 -22.96
C GLY A 147 -0.92 -5.40 -23.71
N THR A 148 -1.75 -6.16 -23.00
CA THR A 148 -2.57 -7.21 -23.59
C THR A 148 -3.91 -6.59 -23.94
N VAL A 149 -4.07 -6.37 -25.26
CA VAL A 149 -5.28 -6.17 -26.06
C VAL A 149 -6.42 -5.43 -25.36
N VAL A 150 -6.63 -4.19 -25.81
CA VAL A 150 -7.81 -3.38 -25.55
C VAL A 150 -9.04 -4.20 -25.96
N GLU A 151 -9.71 -4.82 -24.98
CA GLU A 151 -11.08 -5.30 -25.16
C GLU A 151 -11.92 -4.04 -25.38
N GLU A 152 -12.56 -3.92 -26.54
CA GLU A 152 -13.24 -2.70 -26.96
C GLU A 152 -14.28 -2.27 -25.91
N MET A 153 -14.07 -1.11 -25.31
CA MET A 153 -14.88 -0.62 -24.19
C MET A 153 -15.98 0.29 -24.69
N PHE A 154 -17.20 0.10 -24.21
CA PHE A 154 -18.32 1.00 -24.47
C PHE A 154 -18.66 1.78 -23.21
N VAL A 155 -18.64 3.11 -23.27
CA VAL A 155 -19.18 4.02 -22.25
C VAL A 155 -20.47 4.60 -22.81
N ASP A 156 -21.59 4.46 -22.09
CA ASP A 156 -22.94 4.89 -22.54
C ASP A 156 -23.35 4.35 -23.93
N GLY A 157 -22.92 3.13 -24.25
CA GLY A 157 -23.23 2.49 -25.55
C GLY A 157 -22.40 3.01 -26.72
N LYS A 158 -21.33 3.79 -26.49
CA LYS A 158 -20.37 4.19 -27.53
C LYS A 158 -18.96 3.64 -27.24
N PRO A 159 -18.24 3.14 -28.27
CA PRO A 159 -16.88 2.67 -28.09
C PRO A 159 -15.97 3.84 -27.68
N TYR A 160 -15.17 3.62 -26.65
CA TYR A 160 -14.22 4.58 -26.10
C TYR A 160 -13.00 4.66 -27.03
N ASP A 161 -12.78 5.82 -27.65
CA ASP A 161 -11.76 6.01 -28.69
C ASP A 161 -10.39 6.48 -28.15
N GLY A 162 -10.24 6.55 -26.83
CA GLY A 162 -8.99 6.93 -26.17
C GLY A 162 -8.57 8.37 -26.42
N LYS A 163 -9.44 9.22 -26.98
CA LYS A 163 -9.20 10.65 -27.12
C LYS A 163 -9.95 11.37 -26.01
N GLY A 164 -9.25 11.63 -24.91
CA GLY A 164 -9.67 12.68 -24.00
C GLY A 164 -9.69 13.99 -24.78
N GLU A 165 -10.88 14.47 -25.13
CA GLU A 165 -11.09 15.82 -25.59
C GLU A 165 -10.63 16.75 -24.45
N ALA A 166 -9.47 17.35 -24.64
CA ALA A 166 -9.10 18.54 -23.93
C ALA A 166 -10.07 19.64 -24.36
N GLU A 167 -11.17 19.82 -23.62
CA GLU A 167 -11.96 21.03 -23.71
C GLU A 167 -11.74 21.88 -22.46
N LEU A 168 -11.08 23.01 -22.73
CA LEU A 168 -10.94 24.22 -21.92
C LEU A 168 -12.25 25.02 -21.96
#